data_AF-A0A962X4B5-F1
#
_entry.id   AF-A0A962X4B5-F1
#
_cell.length_a   1.000
_cell.length_b   1.000
_cell.length_c   1.000
_cell.angle_alpha   90.00
_cell.angle_beta   90.00
_cell.angle_gamma   90.00
#
_symmetry.space_group_name_H-M   'P 1'
#
loop_
_entity.id
_entity.type
_entity.pdbx_description
1 polymer ?
#
loop_
_entity_poly.entity_id
_entity_poly.type
_entity_poly.pdbx_seq_one_letter_code
_entity_poly.pdbx_strand_id
1 'polypeptide(L)'
;KFFARESVVWHQGRVVSVSEGGRTVETDTGTLTNDYLIIATGGRYIKKLPGIKEHAIIPCEGSANGQAIHDRINAMESGTIAVGFGTNEKEPKAVRGGPMFEFLFGIDTMLRQQGRRERFNLVFFNGAAKPGIRLGEKAVDGLLKQMRKRDIAIQIGAKPKKIEADRIITEREEIPADLVLFMPGLTGPEWLDATELPRSEGGFVQA
;
A
#
# COMPACT_ATOMS: atom_id res chain seq x y z
N LYS A 1 1.50 21.59 22.36
CA LYS A 1 2.75 22.31 22.71
C LYS A 1 3.73 22.46 21.54
N PHE A 2 3.81 21.52 20.59
CA PHE A 2 4.68 21.63 19.40
C PHE A 2 4.40 22.88 18.55
N PHE A 3 3.20 23.00 17.97
CA PHE A 3 2.87 24.09 17.05
C PHE A 3 3.06 25.49 17.65
N ALA A 4 2.60 25.71 18.89
CA ALA A 4 2.81 26.97 19.59
C ALA A 4 4.30 27.33 19.77
N ARG A 5 5.17 26.34 20.03
CA ARG A 5 6.62 26.56 20.16
C ARG A 5 7.25 26.91 18.81
N GLU A 6 6.80 26.27 17.73
CA GLU A 6 7.27 26.58 16.37
C GLU A 6 6.59 27.82 15.78
N SER A 7 5.78 28.55 16.57
CA SER A 7 4.99 29.71 16.12
C SER A 7 4.08 29.40 14.91
N VAL A 8 3.55 28.18 14.87
CA VAL A 8 2.60 27.71 13.86
C VAL A 8 1.19 27.71 14.45
N VAL A 9 0.24 28.30 13.74
CA VAL A 9 -1.19 28.17 14.07
C VAL A 9 -1.69 26.84 13.51
N TRP A 10 -2.18 25.96 14.38
CA TRP A 10 -2.74 24.68 13.97
C TRP A 10 -4.25 24.80 13.78
N HIS A 11 -4.69 24.60 12.54
CA HIS A 11 -6.08 24.44 12.18
C HIS A 11 -6.38 22.95 12.02
N GLN A 12 -7.16 22.38 12.94
CA GLN A 12 -7.57 20.98 12.86
C GLN A 12 -8.77 20.86 11.92
N GLY A 13 -8.57 20.22 10.77
CA GLY A 13 -9.61 19.95 9.79
C GLY A 13 -9.09 19.13 8.62
N ARG A 14 -9.98 18.74 7.72
CA ARG A 14 -9.66 18.03 6.47
C ARG A 14 -9.90 18.95 5.29
N VAL A 15 -8.91 19.05 4.42
CA VAL A 15 -9.06 19.76 3.14
C VAL A 15 -10.12 19.07 2.28
N VAL A 16 -11.05 19.86 1.76
CA VAL A 16 -12.14 19.44 0.87
C VAL A 16 -11.85 19.86 -0.57
N SER A 17 -11.36 21.08 -0.76
CA SER A 17 -10.95 21.60 -2.07
C SER A 17 -9.93 22.74 -1.91
N VAL A 18 -9.35 23.14 -3.04
CA VAL A 18 -8.48 24.31 -3.15
C VAL A 18 -8.92 25.10 -4.37
N SER A 19 -9.07 26.42 -4.23
CA SER A 19 -9.56 27.32 -5.26
C SER A 19 -8.63 28.53 -5.43
N GLU A 20 -8.95 29.39 -6.41
CA GLU A 20 -8.22 30.64 -6.68
C GLU A 20 -6.71 30.44 -6.87
N GLY A 21 -6.33 29.39 -7.62
CA GLY A 21 -4.93 29.07 -7.88
C GLY A 21 -4.11 28.71 -6.63
N GLY A 22 -4.76 28.26 -5.55
CA GLY A 22 -4.10 27.89 -4.29
C GLY A 22 -4.29 28.89 -3.15
N ARG A 23 -4.92 30.04 -3.40
CA ARG A 23 -5.09 31.11 -2.39
C ARG A 23 -6.12 30.79 -1.33
N THR A 24 -7.10 29.95 -1.66
CA THR A 24 -8.19 29.61 -0.77
C THR A 24 -8.25 28.09 -0.60
N VAL A 25 -8.20 27.65 0.66
CA VAL A 25 -8.30 26.25 1.06
C VAL A 25 -9.61 26.06 1.80
N GLU A 26 -10.49 25.26 1.22
CA GLU A 26 -11.73 24.86 1.87
C GLU A 26 -11.47 23.63 2.74
N THR A 27 -11.87 23.71 4.00
CA THR A 27 -11.86 22.56 4.92
C THR A 27 -13.25 22.24 5.40
N ASP A 28 -13.44 21.08 6.00
CA ASP A 28 -14.69 20.70 6.67
C ASP A 28 -14.99 21.53 7.93
N THR A 29 -14.06 22.38 8.36
CA THR A 29 -14.21 23.24 9.55
C THR A 29 -14.21 24.74 9.20
N GLY A 30 -14.13 25.09 7.91
CA GLY A 30 -14.11 26.46 7.43
C GLY A 30 -13.04 26.73 6.37
N THR A 31 -13.01 27.96 5.91
CA THR A 31 -12.16 28.41 4.81
C THR A 31 -10.91 29.12 5.34
N LEU A 32 -9.77 28.90 4.68
CA LEU A 32 -8.49 29.53 5.01
C LEU A 32 -7.91 30.21 3.75
N THR A 33 -7.41 31.43 3.90
CA THR A 33 -6.74 32.19 2.84
C THR A 33 -5.24 32.28 3.08
N ASN A 34 -4.43 32.29 2.02
CA ASN A 34 -2.97 32.32 2.13
C ASN A 34 -2.25 33.07 0.98
N ASP A 35 -1.05 33.59 1.29
CA ASP A 35 -0.11 34.16 0.31
C ASP A 35 0.78 33.12 -0.36
N TYR A 36 0.89 31.91 0.20
CA TYR A 36 1.60 30.77 -0.36
C TYR A 36 1.01 29.48 0.21
N LEU A 37 0.81 28.48 -0.65
CA LEU A 37 0.27 27.18 -0.27
C LEU A 37 1.35 26.10 -0.44
N ILE A 38 1.70 25.42 0.65
CA ILE A 38 2.56 24.24 0.64
C ILE A 38 1.67 23.01 0.80
N ILE A 39 1.63 22.17 -0.23
CA ILE A 39 0.83 20.93 -0.23
C ILE A 39 1.71 19.76 0.18
N ALA A 40 1.49 19.25 1.39
CA ALA A 40 2.20 18.11 1.95
C ALA A 40 1.25 16.99 2.43
N THR A 41 0.06 16.89 1.83
CA THR A 41 -1.02 15.98 2.28
C THR A 41 -0.87 14.54 1.79
N GLY A 42 0.27 14.17 1.21
CA GLY A 42 0.56 12.81 0.75
C GLY A 42 -0.31 12.35 -0.43
N GLY A 43 -0.62 11.05 -0.48
CA GLY A 43 -1.48 10.43 -1.49
C GLY A 43 -2.36 9.34 -0.87
N ARG A 44 -3.24 8.75 -1.68
CA ARG A 44 -4.14 7.65 -1.26
C ARG A 44 -3.89 6.39 -2.08
N TYR A 45 -4.25 5.25 -1.49
CA TYR A 45 -4.17 3.94 -2.16
C TYR A 45 -5.25 3.77 -3.23
N ILE A 46 -4.88 3.21 -4.38
CA ILE A 46 -5.81 2.89 -5.46
C ILE A 46 -6.53 1.58 -5.11
N LYS A 47 -7.83 1.69 -4.79
CA LYS A 47 -8.67 0.53 -4.43
C LYS A 47 -9.60 0.09 -5.58
N LYS A 48 -9.06 0.01 -6.80
CA LYS A 48 -9.80 -0.38 -8.01
C LYS A 48 -9.79 -1.88 -8.29
N LEU A 49 -8.85 -2.63 -7.71
CA LEU A 49 -8.79 -4.09 -7.84
C LEU A 49 -10.04 -4.70 -7.18
N PRO A 50 -10.92 -5.40 -7.92
CA PRO A 50 -12.10 -6.03 -7.34
C PRO A 50 -11.78 -6.92 -6.14
N GLY A 51 -12.55 -6.76 -5.04
CA GLY A 51 -12.37 -7.52 -3.81
C GLY A 51 -11.26 -7.03 -2.88
N ILE A 52 -10.47 -6.02 -3.28
CA ILE A 52 -9.38 -5.50 -2.42
C ILE A 52 -9.88 -4.89 -1.11
N LYS A 53 -11.07 -4.30 -1.09
CA LYS A 53 -11.61 -3.65 0.12
C LYS A 53 -12.15 -4.67 1.11
N GLU A 54 -12.63 -5.79 0.59
CA GLU A 54 -13.34 -6.82 1.33
C GLU A 54 -12.41 -7.95 1.80
N HIS A 55 -11.40 -8.27 1.01
CA HIS A 55 -10.62 -9.51 1.16
C HIS A 55 -9.12 -9.29 1.31
N ALA A 56 -8.64 -8.05 1.30
CA ALA A 56 -7.23 -7.75 1.53
C ALA A 56 -7.04 -6.66 2.59
N ILE A 57 -5.97 -6.79 3.37
CA ILE A 57 -5.53 -5.74 4.27
C ILE A 57 -4.43 -4.92 3.58
N ILE A 58 -4.60 -3.60 3.55
CA ILE A 58 -3.59 -2.65 3.06
C ILE A 58 -2.73 -2.21 4.25
N PRO A 59 -1.51 -2.73 4.45
CA PRO A 59 -0.84 -2.64 5.75
C PRO A 59 -0.52 -1.21 6.19
N CYS A 60 -0.23 -0.33 5.24
CA CYS A 60 0.23 1.04 5.51
C CYS A 60 -0.86 2.12 5.39
N GLU A 61 -2.13 1.73 5.38
CA GLU A 61 -3.26 2.68 5.32
C GLU A 61 -3.70 3.20 6.69
N GLY A 62 -3.19 2.63 7.78
CA GLY A 62 -3.42 3.15 9.13
C GLY A 62 -2.94 2.17 10.20
N SER A 63 -2.76 2.66 11.42
CA SER A 63 -2.35 1.83 12.57
C SER A 63 -3.32 0.68 12.84
N ALA A 64 -4.63 0.90 12.63
CA ALA A 64 -5.65 -0.11 12.78
C ALA A 64 -5.42 -1.33 11.86
N ASN A 65 -4.94 -1.12 10.63
CA ASN A 65 -4.62 -2.22 9.72
C ASN A 65 -3.40 -3.01 10.19
N GLY A 66 -2.39 -2.33 10.76
CA GLY A 66 -1.26 -3.01 11.40
C GLY A 66 -1.71 -3.94 12.54
N GLN A 67 -2.62 -3.45 13.40
CA GLN A 67 -3.21 -4.25 14.47
C GLN A 67 -4.02 -5.44 13.93
N ALA A 68 -4.85 -5.21 12.91
CA ALA A 68 -5.66 -6.25 12.28
C ALA A 68 -4.79 -7.38 11.68
N ILE A 69 -3.65 -7.05 11.08
CA ILE A 69 -2.70 -8.05 10.55
C ILE A 69 -2.16 -8.92 11.69
N HIS A 70 -1.71 -8.28 12.78
CA HIS A 70 -1.20 -8.99 13.95
C HIS A 70 -2.25 -9.94 14.53
N ASP A 71 -3.45 -9.43 14.78
CA ASP A 71 -4.53 -10.20 15.42
C ASP A 71 -4.99 -11.35 14.53
N ARG A 72 -5.11 -11.11 13.22
CA ARG A 72 -5.49 -12.14 12.25
C ARG A 72 -4.46 -13.26 12.19
N ILE A 73 -3.17 -12.94 12.13
CA ILE A 73 -2.12 -13.98 12.09
C ILE A 73 -2.09 -14.75 13.41
N ASN A 74 -2.20 -14.09 14.56
CA ASN A 74 -2.24 -14.77 15.86
C ASN A 74 -3.42 -15.73 15.99
N ALA A 75 -4.59 -15.38 15.45
CA ALA A 75 -5.77 -16.22 15.46
C ALA A 75 -5.71 -17.41 14.49
N MET A 76 -4.81 -17.40 13.50
CA MET A 76 -4.64 -18.51 12.57
C MET A 76 -3.78 -19.62 13.19
N GLU A 77 -4.21 -20.88 13.08
CA GLU A 77 -3.40 -22.05 13.48
C GLU A 77 -2.52 -22.57 12.34
N SER A 78 -3.00 -22.41 11.10
CA SER A 78 -2.38 -22.81 9.85
C SER A 78 -2.99 -22.00 8.70
N GLY A 79 -2.50 -22.19 7.46
CA GLY A 79 -3.12 -21.64 6.25
C GLY A 79 -2.15 -20.88 5.35
N THR A 80 -2.69 -20.25 4.31
CA THR A 80 -1.92 -19.50 3.32
C THR A 80 -2.00 -18.00 3.56
N ILE A 81 -0.83 -17.36 3.70
CA ILE A 81 -0.70 -15.91 3.77
C ILE A 81 -0.06 -15.43 2.47
N ALA A 82 -0.81 -14.66 1.69
CA ALA A 82 -0.35 -14.10 0.42
C ALA A 82 0.01 -12.63 0.59
N VAL A 83 1.21 -12.25 0.14
CA VAL A 83 1.76 -10.90 0.27
C VAL A 83 2.13 -10.37 -1.11
N GLY A 84 1.61 -9.20 -1.47
CA GLY A 84 1.84 -8.63 -2.80
C GLY A 84 1.74 -7.11 -2.84
N PHE A 85 2.14 -6.52 -3.97
CA PHE A 85 1.96 -5.10 -4.22
C PHE A 85 1.70 -4.80 -5.70
N GLY A 86 1.10 -3.64 -5.95
CA GLY A 86 0.89 -3.08 -7.28
C GLY A 86 1.54 -1.72 -7.45
N THR A 87 1.40 -1.16 -8.65
CA THR A 87 1.81 0.21 -8.97
C THR A 87 0.65 0.98 -9.57
N ASN A 88 0.75 2.30 -9.60
CA ASN A 88 -0.04 3.11 -10.51
C ASN A 88 0.61 3.02 -11.90
N GLU A 89 -0.13 2.54 -12.90
CA GLU A 89 0.40 2.39 -14.27
C GLU A 89 0.69 3.74 -14.92
N LYS A 90 -0.08 4.78 -14.57
CA LYS A 90 0.11 6.15 -15.03
C LYS A 90 1.18 6.92 -14.25
N GLU A 91 1.67 6.33 -13.16
CA GLU A 91 2.73 6.90 -12.33
C GLU A 91 3.56 5.76 -11.72
N PRO A 92 4.44 5.11 -12.51
CA PRO A 92 5.19 3.94 -12.04
C PRO A 92 6.07 4.21 -10.81
N LYS A 93 6.27 5.49 -10.47
CA LYS A 93 6.98 5.90 -9.26
C LYS A 93 6.16 5.80 -7.98
N ALA A 94 4.83 5.82 -8.10
CA ALA A 94 3.87 5.82 -7.00
C ALA A 94 3.60 4.38 -6.50
N VAL A 95 4.66 3.73 -6.04
CA VAL A 95 4.67 2.33 -5.57
C VAL A 95 5.34 2.23 -4.20
N ARG A 96 4.81 1.36 -3.34
CA ARG A 96 5.39 1.05 -2.02
C ARG A 96 5.72 -0.43 -1.90
N GLY A 97 6.64 -0.94 -2.73
CA GLY A 97 7.00 -2.36 -2.73
C GLY A 97 7.85 -2.80 -1.54
N GLY A 98 8.76 -1.93 -1.07
CA GLY A 98 9.71 -2.21 0.02
C GLY A 98 9.06 -2.83 1.26
N PRO A 99 8.04 -2.18 1.85
CA PRO A 99 7.38 -2.70 3.04
C PRO A 99 6.75 -4.08 2.87
N MET A 100 6.33 -4.46 1.66
CA MET A 100 5.76 -5.80 1.45
C MET A 100 6.81 -6.90 1.53
N PHE A 101 8.05 -6.62 1.14
CA PHE A 101 9.16 -7.55 1.39
C PHE A 101 9.44 -7.64 2.90
N GLU A 102 9.40 -6.52 3.62
CA GLU A 102 9.60 -6.48 5.08
C GLU A 102 8.50 -7.24 5.83
N PHE A 103 7.22 -7.06 5.46
CA PHE A 103 6.11 -7.83 6.02
C PHE A 103 6.29 -9.33 5.78
N LEU A 104 6.61 -9.73 4.54
CA LEU A 104 6.78 -11.14 4.19
C LEU A 104 7.89 -11.81 5.02
N PHE A 105 9.07 -11.19 5.10
CA PHE A 105 10.19 -11.76 5.87
C PHE A 105 10.00 -11.62 7.39
N GLY A 106 9.33 -10.56 7.85
CA GLY A 106 8.95 -10.36 9.24
C GLY A 106 7.99 -11.44 9.72
N ILE A 107 6.96 -11.77 8.93
CA ILE A 107 6.01 -12.84 9.21
C ILE A 107 6.70 -14.20 9.21
N ASP A 108 7.55 -14.50 8.21
CA ASP A 108 8.35 -15.74 8.20
C ASP A 108 9.18 -15.89 9.48
N THR A 109 9.89 -14.82 9.88
CA THR A 109 10.73 -14.81 11.08
C THR A 109 9.91 -15.02 12.35
N MET A 110 8.80 -14.29 12.49
CA MET A 110 7.89 -14.40 13.62
C MET A 110 7.32 -15.82 13.76
N LEU A 111 6.80 -16.40 12.66
CA LEU A 111 6.23 -17.76 12.68
C LEU A 111 7.28 -18.82 13.03
N ARG A 112 8.55 -18.63 12.62
CA ARG A 112 9.66 -19.52 13.00
C ARG A 112 9.99 -19.40 14.49
N GLN A 113 10.06 -18.18 15.02
CA GLN A 113 10.28 -17.95 16.45
C GLN A 113 9.15 -18.54 17.31
N GLN A 114 7.92 -18.55 16.79
CA GLN A 114 6.77 -19.18 17.42
C GLN A 114 6.72 -20.71 17.23
N GLY A 115 7.65 -21.31 16.47
CA GLY A 115 7.70 -22.76 16.24
C GLY A 115 6.51 -23.32 15.44
N ARG A 116 5.88 -22.51 14.58
CA ARG A 116 4.69 -22.92 13.82
C ARG A 116 4.75 -22.61 12.32
N ARG A 117 5.92 -22.24 11.79
CA ARG A 117 6.11 -21.81 10.39
C ARG A 117 5.70 -22.88 9.37
N GLU A 118 5.90 -24.15 9.68
CA GLU A 118 5.58 -25.31 8.85
C GLU A 118 4.07 -25.49 8.61
N ARG A 119 3.23 -24.88 9.45
CA ARG A 119 1.77 -24.91 9.31
C ARG A 119 1.25 -23.85 8.34
N PHE A 120 2.12 -22.96 7.88
CA PHE A 120 1.76 -21.85 7.02
C PHE A 120 2.41 -21.99 5.65
N ASN A 121 1.64 -21.69 4.61
CA ASN A 121 2.16 -21.43 3.28
C ASN A 121 2.31 -19.92 3.10
N LEU A 122 3.54 -19.44 2.82
CA LEU A 122 3.77 -18.03 2.52
C LEU A 122 3.92 -17.87 1.02
N VAL A 123 3.09 -17.01 0.43
CA VAL A 123 3.10 -16.74 -1.02
C VAL A 123 3.44 -15.28 -1.26
N PHE A 124 4.46 -15.02 -2.06
CA PHE A 124 4.72 -13.71 -2.62
C PHE A 124 4.14 -13.63 -4.03
N PHE A 125 3.30 -12.63 -4.31
CA PHE A 125 2.70 -12.46 -5.64
C PHE A 125 2.89 -11.06 -6.22
N ASN A 126 3.05 -10.98 -7.55
CA ASN A 126 3.19 -9.71 -8.25
C ASN A 126 2.86 -9.78 -9.74
N GLY A 127 2.29 -8.69 -10.30
CA GLY A 127 2.09 -8.57 -11.74
C GLY A 127 3.38 -8.49 -12.57
N ALA A 128 4.45 -7.93 -12.01
CA ALA A 128 5.73 -7.79 -12.68
C ALA A 128 6.58 -9.07 -12.57
N ALA A 129 7.35 -9.38 -13.63
CA ALA A 129 8.31 -10.48 -13.63
C ALA A 129 9.57 -10.20 -12.78
N LYS A 130 9.92 -8.92 -12.59
CA LYS A 130 11.02 -8.47 -11.71
C LYS A 130 10.48 -7.46 -10.67
N PRO A 131 9.72 -7.91 -9.67
CA PRO A 131 9.16 -7.03 -8.67
C PRO A 131 10.27 -6.39 -7.83
N GLY A 132 10.24 -5.06 -7.69
CA GLY A 132 11.28 -4.33 -6.96
C GLY A 132 12.52 -4.00 -7.79
N ILE A 133 12.46 -4.04 -9.13
CA ILE A 133 13.59 -3.71 -10.04
C ILE A 133 14.30 -2.39 -9.71
N ARG A 134 13.60 -1.45 -9.07
CA ARG A 134 14.15 -0.18 -8.58
C ARG A 134 15.25 -0.32 -7.52
N LEU A 135 15.30 -1.46 -6.82
CA LEU A 135 16.36 -1.81 -5.88
C LEU A 135 17.63 -2.27 -6.60
N GLY A 136 17.57 -2.46 -7.93
CA GLY A 136 18.63 -3.04 -8.75
C GLY A 136 18.46 -4.54 -8.96
N GLU A 137 18.92 -5.05 -10.11
CA GLU A 137 18.74 -6.45 -10.51
C GLU A 137 19.30 -7.43 -9.47
N LYS A 138 20.52 -7.19 -9.00
CA LYS A 138 21.16 -8.03 -7.97
C LYS A 138 20.35 -8.10 -6.67
N ALA A 139 19.68 -7.01 -6.30
CA ALA A 139 18.86 -6.97 -5.10
C ALA A 139 17.58 -7.80 -5.29
N VAL A 140 16.92 -7.70 -6.45
CA VAL A 140 15.75 -8.52 -6.77
C VAL A 140 16.11 -10.00 -6.80
N ASP A 141 17.20 -10.38 -7.48
CA ASP A 141 17.66 -11.76 -7.52
C ASP A 141 17.98 -12.29 -6.12
N GLY A 142 18.62 -11.45 -5.29
CA GLY A 142 18.86 -11.72 -3.89
C GLY A 142 17.57 -11.97 -3.09
N LEU A 143 16.55 -11.11 -3.25
CA LEU A 143 15.24 -11.25 -2.61
C LEU A 143 14.57 -12.57 -3.01
N LEU A 144 14.48 -12.86 -4.31
CA LEU A 144 13.88 -14.10 -4.81
C LEU A 144 14.64 -15.34 -4.31
N LYS A 145 15.98 -15.28 -4.25
CA LYS A 145 16.80 -16.35 -3.66
C LYS A 145 16.50 -16.53 -2.16
N GLN A 146 16.35 -15.44 -1.40
CA GLN A 146 16.01 -15.50 0.02
C GLN A 146 14.60 -16.04 0.27
N MET A 147 13.63 -15.74 -0.61
CA MET A 147 12.28 -16.31 -0.58
C MET A 147 12.32 -17.82 -0.77
N ARG A 148 12.99 -18.31 -1.84
CA ARG A 148 13.16 -19.75 -2.09
C ARG A 148 13.83 -20.46 -0.91
N LYS A 149 14.89 -19.88 -0.34
CA LYS A 149 15.61 -20.44 0.82
C LYS A 149 14.70 -20.62 2.05
N ARG A 150 13.66 -19.79 2.19
CA ARG A 150 12.72 -19.80 3.32
C ARG A 150 11.42 -20.52 3.01
N ASP A 151 11.37 -21.27 1.91
CA ASP A 151 10.18 -21.99 1.47
C ASP A 151 8.97 -21.05 1.30
N ILE A 152 9.22 -19.92 0.65
CA ILE A 152 8.19 -18.94 0.28
C ILE A 152 7.92 -19.14 -1.22
N ALA A 153 6.66 -19.43 -1.55
CA ALA A 153 6.22 -19.57 -2.93
C ALA A 153 6.26 -18.23 -3.65
N ILE A 154 6.68 -18.22 -4.92
CA ILE A 154 6.85 -17.01 -5.73
C ILE A 154 5.93 -17.11 -6.94
N GLN A 155 4.93 -16.23 -7.01
CA GLN A 155 3.95 -16.16 -8.09
C GLN A 155 3.98 -14.78 -8.75
N ILE A 156 4.91 -14.62 -9.69
CA ILE A 156 5.22 -13.31 -10.30
C ILE A 156 4.97 -13.32 -11.81
N GLY A 157 4.87 -12.14 -12.40
CA GLY A 157 4.62 -12.00 -13.84
C GLY A 157 3.19 -12.34 -14.25
N ALA A 158 2.21 -12.24 -13.35
CA ALA A 158 0.79 -12.37 -13.64
C ALA A 158 0.01 -11.32 -12.86
N LYS A 159 -0.67 -10.41 -13.56
CA LYS A 159 -1.37 -9.29 -12.89
C LYS A 159 -2.56 -9.81 -12.08
N PRO A 160 -2.73 -9.39 -10.81
CA PRO A 160 -3.95 -9.66 -10.05
C PRO A 160 -5.16 -9.01 -10.72
N LYS A 161 -6.23 -9.76 -10.91
CA LYS A 161 -7.51 -9.33 -11.50
C LYS A 161 -8.61 -9.18 -10.47
N LYS A 162 -8.63 -10.03 -9.44
CA LYS A 162 -9.64 -10.03 -8.38
C LYS A 162 -9.07 -10.70 -7.13
N ILE A 163 -9.50 -10.25 -5.97
CA ILE A 163 -9.27 -10.94 -4.69
C ILE A 163 -10.64 -11.46 -4.23
N GLU A 164 -10.69 -12.72 -3.83
CA GLU A 164 -11.88 -13.36 -3.26
C GLU A 164 -11.58 -13.77 -1.81
N ALA A 165 -12.59 -14.31 -1.12
CA ALA A 165 -12.46 -14.65 0.29
C ALA A 165 -11.36 -15.68 0.61
N ASP A 166 -11.07 -16.57 -0.34
CA ASP A 166 -10.17 -17.71 -0.18
C ASP A 166 -9.05 -17.79 -1.23
N ARG A 167 -8.96 -16.82 -2.16
CA ARG A 167 -7.97 -16.82 -3.23
C ARG A 167 -7.74 -15.46 -3.89
N ILE A 168 -6.64 -15.36 -4.62
CA ILE A 168 -6.34 -14.27 -5.55
C ILE A 168 -6.42 -14.82 -6.97
N ILE A 169 -7.22 -14.18 -7.82
CA ILE A 169 -7.32 -14.50 -9.25
C ILE A 169 -6.35 -13.59 -10.01
N THR A 170 -5.41 -14.18 -10.75
CA THR A 170 -4.48 -13.45 -11.61
C THR A 170 -4.82 -13.65 -13.09
N GLU A 171 -4.01 -13.09 -13.98
CA GLU A 171 -4.07 -13.37 -15.42
C GLU A 171 -3.81 -14.82 -15.80
N ARG A 172 -3.08 -15.58 -14.96
CA ARG A 172 -2.57 -16.91 -15.31
C ARG A 172 -3.09 -18.00 -14.40
N GLU A 173 -3.27 -17.70 -13.13
CA GLU A 173 -3.48 -18.69 -12.08
C GLU A 173 -4.33 -18.15 -10.92
N GLU A 174 -4.92 -19.07 -10.17
CA GLU A 174 -5.55 -18.80 -8.88
C GLU A 174 -4.57 -19.15 -7.76
N ILE A 175 -4.46 -18.25 -6.78
CA ILE A 175 -3.57 -18.39 -5.61
C ILE A 175 -4.45 -18.56 -4.37
N PRO A 176 -4.51 -19.74 -3.75
CA PRO A 176 -5.20 -19.91 -2.47
C PRO A 176 -4.63 -18.96 -1.42
N ALA A 177 -5.49 -18.31 -0.63
CA ALA A 177 -5.07 -17.38 0.42
C ALA A 177 -6.15 -17.22 1.50
N ASP A 178 -5.79 -17.51 2.76
CA ASP A 178 -6.64 -17.30 3.94
C ASP A 178 -6.47 -15.89 4.55
N LEU A 179 -5.35 -15.24 4.19
CA LEU A 179 -5.04 -13.85 4.49
C LEU A 179 -4.27 -13.23 3.32
N VAL A 180 -4.80 -12.13 2.77
CA VAL A 180 -4.13 -11.36 1.73
C VAL A 180 -3.66 -10.02 2.29
N LEU A 181 -2.35 -9.77 2.20
CA LEU A 181 -1.74 -8.47 2.44
C LEU A 181 -1.37 -7.88 1.09
N PHE A 182 -2.03 -6.80 0.68
CA PHE A 182 -1.80 -6.21 -0.64
C PHE A 182 -1.67 -4.69 -0.56
N MET A 183 -0.54 -4.16 -1.04
CA MET A 183 -0.31 -2.73 -1.14
C MET A 183 -0.46 -2.27 -2.60
N PRO A 184 -1.58 -1.62 -2.97
CA PRO A 184 -1.76 -1.14 -4.35
C PRO A 184 -0.90 0.10 -4.62
N GLY A 185 -0.91 0.55 -5.87
CA GLY A 185 -0.32 1.83 -6.24
C GLY A 185 -1.00 3.02 -5.56
N LEU A 186 -0.32 4.17 -5.59
CA LEU A 186 -0.83 5.42 -5.02
C LEU A 186 -1.33 6.37 -6.12
N THR A 187 -2.29 7.21 -5.76
CA THR A 187 -2.74 8.38 -6.51
C THR A 187 -2.83 9.59 -5.58
N GLY A 188 -3.04 10.79 -6.11
CA GLY A 188 -3.20 11.97 -5.28
C GLY A 188 -4.44 11.90 -4.37
N PRO A 189 -4.45 12.70 -3.30
CA PRO A 189 -5.51 12.71 -2.30
C PRO A 189 -6.85 13.10 -2.92
N GLU A 190 -7.94 12.68 -2.29
CA GLU A 190 -9.31 12.82 -2.82
C GLU A 190 -9.72 14.26 -3.08
N TRP A 191 -9.30 15.20 -2.23
CA TRP A 191 -9.63 16.62 -2.40
C TRP A 191 -9.10 17.22 -3.70
N LEU A 192 -8.09 16.59 -4.34
CA LEU A 192 -7.62 17.01 -5.66
C LEU A 192 -8.65 16.77 -6.78
N ASP A 193 -9.68 15.96 -6.53
CA ASP A 193 -10.76 15.75 -7.50
C ASP A 193 -11.72 16.96 -7.54
N ALA A 194 -11.65 17.85 -6.54
CA ALA A 194 -12.51 19.04 -6.40
C ALA A 194 -11.74 20.35 -6.57
N THR A 195 -10.67 20.37 -7.37
CA THR A 195 -9.83 21.55 -7.61
C THR A 195 -9.38 21.62 -9.07
N GLU A 196 -8.98 22.82 -9.50
CA GLU A 196 -8.40 23.10 -10.82
C GLU A 196 -6.87 23.04 -10.83
N LEU A 197 -6.23 22.67 -9.71
CA LEU A 197 -4.77 22.52 -9.67
C LEU A 197 -4.31 21.51 -10.75
N PRO A 198 -3.23 21.82 -11.49
CA PRO A 198 -2.68 20.89 -12.48
C PRO A 198 -2.30 19.55 -11.85
N ARG A 199 -2.58 18.44 -12.55
CA ARG A 199 -2.35 17.08 -12.06
C ARG A 199 -1.53 16.26 -13.04
N SER A 200 -0.64 15.41 -12.51
CA SER A 200 -0.02 14.35 -13.29
C SER A 200 -1.07 13.34 -13.75
N GLU A 201 -0.77 12.53 -14.77
CA GLU A 201 -1.65 11.43 -15.19
C GLU A 201 -1.91 10.42 -14.06
N GLY A 202 -0.98 10.32 -13.11
CA GLY A 202 -1.08 9.57 -11.86
C GLY A 202 -2.08 10.11 -10.85
N GLY A 203 -2.57 11.33 -11.05
CA GLY A 203 -3.52 12.03 -10.19
C GLY A 203 -2.89 12.81 -9.04
N PHE A 204 -1.56 13.00 -9.02
CA PHE A 204 -0.87 13.86 -8.05
C PHE A 204 -0.86 15.32 -8.53
N VAL A 205 -0.52 16.27 -7.65
CA VAL A 205 -0.22 17.65 -8.07
C VAL A 205 0.96 17.62 -9.05
N GLN A 206 0.81 18.28 -10.19
CA GLN A 206 1.88 18.39 -11.18
C GLN A 206 2.95 19.37 -10.69
N ALA A 207 4.21 18.93 -10.74
CA ALA A 207 5.39 19.76 -10.46
C ALA A 207 5.87 20.48 -11.71
#